data_AF-A0AA42KHN4-F1
#
_entry.id   AF-A0AA42KHN4-F1
#
_cell.length_a   1.000
_cell.length_b   1.000
_cell.length_c   1.000
_cell.angle_alpha   90.00
_cell.angle_beta   90.00
_cell.angle_gamma   90.00
#
_symmetry.space_group_name_H-M   'P 1'
#
loop_
_entity.id
_entity.type
_entity.pdbx_description
1 polymer ?
#
loop_
_entity_poly.entity_id
_entity_poly.type
_entity_poly.pdbx_seq_one_letter_code
_entity_poly.pdbx_strand_id
1 'polypeptide(L)'
;MSLFDRLVDQALVQNGDLARLRVVVEKELLHHDIMLALSEAGMLEKLCFIGGTCLRACYGSNRLSEDLDFTGGADFDRADLSQLKATLIDRLQTKYGLQVEVSEPSKESGNVDTWKLKIQTRPEARSMPAQRINIDVCAIPTYLSTPKTLLNPYGVDMGTQGLILNAEALEEIYVDKILAFALRRGRIKNRDLWDLLWLKQQGVEPALQLLPGKLGDHRVLVPDFLARADERVVSLSSDPQVKTDFRKEMQRFLPPRIVAETVNNERFWDYLVSEIPALMRRAKVHLEGNAQAGESFRM
;
A
#
# COMPACT_ATOMS: atom_id res chain seq x y z
N MET A 1 -9.27 21.79 -21.98
CA MET A 1 -8.55 21.29 -20.78
C MET A 1 -9.56 21.14 -19.66
N SER A 2 -9.75 19.92 -19.14
CA SER A 2 -10.75 19.64 -18.09
C SER A 2 -10.38 20.32 -16.77
N LEU A 3 -11.33 20.39 -15.82
CA LEU A 3 -11.00 20.83 -14.45
C LEU A 3 -9.90 19.95 -13.83
N PHE A 4 -9.99 18.64 -14.04
CA PHE A 4 -9.01 17.69 -13.53
C PHE A 4 -7.60 17.97 -14.08
N ASP A 5 -7.47 18.21 -15.40
CA ASP A 5 -6.17 18.55 -16.00
C ASP A 5 -5.54 19.80 -15.35
N ARG A 6 -6.35 20.82 -15.05
CA ARG A 6 -5.88 22.04 -14.35
C ARG A 6 -5.38 21.75 -12.94
N LEU A 7 -6.09 20.91 -12.18
CA LEU A 7 -5.68 20.53 -10.82
C LEU A 7 -4.36 19.74 -10.84
N VAL A 8 -4.20 18.85 -11.82
CA VAL A 8 -2.96 18.09 -12.03
C VAL A 8 -1.82 19.03 -12.40
N ASP A 9 -2.03 19.96 -13.33
CA ASP A 9 -1.02 20.95 -13.73
C ASP A 9 -0.62 21.82 -12.54
N GLN A 10 -1.58 22.27 -11.73
CA GLN A 10 -1.31 23.01 -10.50
C GLN A 10 -0.44 22.21 -9.52
N ALA A 11 -0.78 20.93 -9.27
CA ALA A 11 -0.01 20.06 -8.40
C ALA A 11 1.45 19.88 -8.89
N LEU A 12 1.64 19.75 -10.20
CA LEU A 12 2.97 19.57 -10.81
C LEU A 12 3.79 20.87 -10.86
N VAL A 13 3.16 22.04 -11.05
CA VAL A 13 3.86 23.33 -10.99
C VAL A 13 4.41 23.59 -9.59
N GLN A 14 3.65 23.25 -8.55
CA GLN A 14 4.10 23.36 -7.16
C GLN A 14 5.18 22.32 -6.81
N ASN A 15 5.24 21.20 -7.54
CA ASN A 15 6.14 20.08 -7.30
C ASN A 15 6.88 19.67 -8.58
N GLY A 16 7.73 20.56 -9.10
CA GLY A 16 8.38 20.39 -10.42
C GLY A 16 9.10 19.06 -10.63
N ASP A 17 9.65 18.46 -9.56
CA ASP A 17 10.32 17.16 -9.60
C ASP A 17 9.35 15.99 -9.91
N LEU A 18 8.05 16.18 -9.76
CA LEU A 18 7.02 15.16 -10.01
C LEU A 18 6.52 15.14 -11.45
N ALA A 19 6.99 16.02 -12.34
CA ALA A 19 6.51 16.11 -13.72
C ALA A 19 6.59 14.77 -14.48
N ARG A 20 7.65 13.99 -14.24
CA ARG A 20 7.84 12.64 -14.83
C ARG A 20 6.92 11.57 -14.24
N LEU A 21 6.26 11.88 -13.13
CA LEU A 21 5.36 10.99 -12.39
C LEU A 21 3.90 11.39 -12.55
N ARG A 22 3.57 12.24 -13.53
CA ARG A 22 2.22 12.77 -13.77
C ARG A 22 1.11 11.73 -13.64
N VAL A 23 1.29 10.55 -14.26
CA VAL A 23 0.27 9.49 -14.22
C VAL A 23 -0.03 9.02 -12.80
N VAL A 24 0.98 8.94 -11.93
CA VAL A 24 0.78 8.53 -10.53
C VAL A 24 0.22 9.68 -9.71
N VAL A 25 0.62 10.92 -10.00
CA VAL A 25 0.01 12.13 -9.39
C VAL A 25 -1.49 12.22 -9.71
N GLU A 26 -1.88 11.95 -10.96
CA GLU A 26 -3.29 11.87 -11.37
C GLU A 26 -4.05 10.84 -10.53
N LYS A 27 -3.47 9.66 -10.29
CA LYS A 27 -4.08 8.64 -9.44
C LYS A 27 -4.19 9.08 -7.98
N GLU A 28 -3.14 9.65 -7.39
CA GLU A 28 -3.18 10.12 -6.00
C GLU A 28 -4.21 11.25 -5.80
N LEU A 29 -4.38 12.14 -6.77
CA LEU A 29 -5.45 13.13 -6.73
C LEU A 29 -6.83 12.45 -6.75
N LEU A 30 -7.04 11.47 -7.63
CA LEU A 30 -8.29 10.70 -7.67
C LEU A 30 -8.54 9.87 -6.41
N HIS A 31 -7.49 9.48 -5.65
CA HIS A 31 -7.67 8.82 -4.35
C HIS A 31 -8.47 9.69 -3.38
N HIS A 32 -8.33 11.02 -3.41
CA HIS A 32 -9.14 11.91 -2.58
C HIS A 32 -10.63 11.83 -2.91
N ASP A 33 -11.00 11.79 -4.19
CA ASP A 33 -12.39 11.63 -4.62
C ASP A 33 -12.95 10.25 -4.26
N ILE A 34 -12.13 9.21 -4.33
CA ILE A 34 -12.50 7.86 -3.90
C ILE A 34 -12.75 7.83 -2.39
N MET A 35 -11.88 8.46 -1.60
CA MET A 35 -12.04 8.56 -0.14
C MET A 35 -13.32 9.31 0.25
N LEU A 36 -13.66 10.39 -0.45
CA LEU A 36 -14.93 11.09 -0.24
C LEU A 36 -16.13 10.20 -0.58
N ALA A 37 -16.09 9.48 -1.71
CA ALA A 37 -17.17 8.55 -2.07
C ALA A 37 -17.33 7.40 -1.05
N LEU A 38 -16.22 6.87 -0.52
CA LEU A 38 -16.23 5.89 0.56
C LEU A 38 -16.83 6.47 1.85
N SER A 39 -16.50 7.73 2.16
CA SER A 39 -17.04 8.43 3.34
C SER A 39 -18.55 8.61 3.23
N GLU A 40 -19.05 9.07 2.08
CA GLU A 40 -20.47 9.31 1.84
C GLU A 40 -21.30 8.02 1.85
N ALA A 41 -20.69 6.91 1.43
CA ALA A 41 -21.27 5.58 1.55
C ALA A 41 -21.19 4.99 2.97
N GLY A 42 -20.63 5.71 3.96
CA GLY A 42 -20.45 5.22 5.33
C GLY A 42 -19.42 4.10 5.47
N MET A 43 -18.61 3.85 4.44
CA MET A 43 -17.67 2.71 4.42
C MET A 43 -16.42 2.97 5.25
N LEU A 44 -15.96 4.21 5.36
CA LEU A 44 -14.73 4.55 6.11
C LEU A 44 -14.85 4.28 7.62
N GLU A 45 -16.07 4.13 8.16
CA GLU A 45 -16.29 3.71 9.55
C GLU A 45 -16.00 2.22 9.76
N LYS A 46 -16.22 1.41 8.73
CA LYS A 46 -16.06 -0.06 8.77
C LYS A 46 -14.71 -0.53 8.23
N LEU A 47 -14.02 0.32 7.47
CA LEU A 47 -12.75 0.00 6.83
C LEU A 47 -11.58 0.62 7.58
N CYS A 48 -10.46 -0.10 7.62
CA CYS A 48 -9.18 0.47 8.03
C CYS A 48 -8.26 0.60 6.81
N PHE A 49 -7.73 1.79 6.57
CA PHE A 49 -6.85 2.08 5.44
C PHE A 49 -5.44 1.59 5.73
N ILE A 50 -4.88 0.77 4.84
CA ILE A 50 -3.64 0.02 5.09
C ILE A 50 -2.59 0.19 4.00
N GLY A 51 -1.43 -0.42 4.22
CA GLY A 51 -0.45 -0.67 3.18
C GLY A 51 0.26 0.58 2.66
N GLY A 52 0.73 0.49 1.42
CA GLY A 52 1.66 1.46 0.85
C GLY A 52 1.07 2.85 0.61
N THR A 53 -0.22 2.90 0.27
CA THR A 53 -0.90 4.18 0.03
C THR A 53 -1.31 4.83 1.34
N CYS A 54 -1.60 4.06 2.39
CA CYS A 54 -1.76 4.60 3.74
C CYS A 54 -0.46 5.28 4.24
N LEU A 55 0.70 4.62 4.06
CA LEU A 55 2.00 5.24 4.35
C LEU A 55 2.19 6.57 3.64
N ARG A 56 1.77 6.66 2.36
CA ARG A 56 1.86 7.89 1.57
C ARG A 56 0.88 8.96 2.03
N ALA A 57 -0.40 8.64 2.06
CA ALA A 57 -1.48 9.60 2.21
C ALA A 57 -1.75 10.01 3.67
N CYS A 58 -1.40 9.17 4.66
CA CYS A 58 -1.63 9.48 6.08
C CYS A 58 -0.33 9.75 6.85
N TYR A 59 0.79 9.16 6.42
CA TYR A 59 2.06 9.22 7.16
C TYR A 59 3.21 9.92 6.41
N GLY A 60 2.98 10.38 5.18
CA GLY A 60 3.93 11.21 4.45
C GLY A 60 5.10 10.47 3.82
N SER A 61 4.94 9.18 3.49
CA SER A 61 5.94 8.46 2.69
C SER A 61 6.24 9.21 1.39
N ASN A 62 7.51 9.18 0.98
CA ASN A 62 8.02 9.96 -0.15
C ASN A 62 7.80 9.28 -1.50
N ARG A 63 7.57 7.96 -1.53
CA ARG A 63 7.21 7.28 -2.77
C ARG A 63 5.71 7.44 -3.02
N LEU A 64 5.37 7.70 -4.28
CA LEU A 64 3.99 7.73 -4.72
C LEU A 64 3.40 6.32 -4.73
N SER A 65 2.07 6.24 -4.74
CA SER A 65 1.30 5.01 -4.75
C SER A 65 0.08 5.13 -5.67
N GLU A 66 -0.39 4.01 -6.19
CA GLU A 66 -1.37 4.00 -7.30
C GLU A 66 -2.68 3.28 -6.99
N ASP A 67 -2.70 2.43 -5.97
CA ASP A 67 -3.84 1.61 -5.57
C ASP A 67 -4.32 2.03 -4.17
N LEU A 68 -5.47 1.56 -3.74
CA LEU A 68 -6.00 1.76 -2.39
C LEU A 68 -6.27 0.40 -1.75
N ASP A 69 -5.67 0.16 -0.58
CA ASP A 69 -5.80 -1.10 0.16
C ASP A 69 -6.48 -0.84 1.50
N PHE A 70 -7.49 -1.64 1.85
CA PHE A 70 -8.20 -1.58 3.12
C PHE A 70 -8.31 -2.97 3.75
N THR A 71 -8.50 -3.02 5.06
CA THR A 71 -9.10 -4.17 5.75
C THR A 71 -10.54 -3.87 6.10
N GLY A 72 -11.41 -4.87 6.02
CA GLY A 72 -12.83 -4.76 6.41
C GLY A 72 -13.25 -5.70 7.53
N GLY A 73 -12.31 -6.45 8.13
CA GLY A 73 -12.63 -7.54 9.04
C GLY A 73 -13.17 -8.79 8.32
N ALA A 74 -13.40 -9.87 9.07
CA ALA A 74 -13.81 -11.16 8.51
C ALA A 74 -15.23 -11.15 7.90
N ASP A 75 -16.09 -10.26 8.37
CA ASP A 75 -17.51 -10.20 8.00
C ASP A 75 -17.80 -9.22 6.85
N PHE A 76 -16.77 -8.67 6.20
CA PHE A 76 -16.96 -7.72 5.09
C PHE A 76 -17.59 -8.40 3.86
N ASP A 77 -18.73 -7.87 3.41
CA ASP A 77 -19.49 -8.44 2.30
C ASP A 77 -19.45 -7.57 1.04
N ARG A 78 -19.64 -8.21 -0.12
CA ARG A 78 -19.82 -7.56 -1.42
C ARG A 78 -20.86 -6.45 -1.38
N ALA A 79 -21.93 -6.65 -0.62
CA ALA A 79 -23.04 -5.73 -0.53
C ALA A 79 -22.57 -4.34 -0.11
N ASP A 80 -21.54 -4.24 0.75
CA ASP A 80 -20.96 -2.98 1.20
C ASP A 80 -20.30 -2.20 0.04
N LEU A 81 -19.78 -2.87 -0.99
CA LEU A 81 -19.17 -2.23 -2.17
C LEU A 81 -20.15 -1.96 -3.32
N SER A 82 -21.34 -2.53 -3.28
CA SER A 82 -22.29 -2.49 -4.41
C SER A 82 -22.75 -1.06 -4.76
N GLN A 83 -22.86 -0.18 -3.76
CA GLN A 83 -23.27 1.21 -3.94
C GLN A 83 -22.12 2.12 -4.40
N LEU A 84 -20.88 1.74 -4.11
CA LEU A 84 -19.70 2.55 -4.40
C LEU A 84 -19.51 2.81 -5.89
N LYS A 85 -19.87 1.83 -6.74
CA LYS A 85 -19.76 1.94 -8.20
C LYS A 85 -20.54 3.13 -8.77
N ALA A 86 -21.83 3.23 -8.43
CA ALA A 86 -22.68 4.30 -8.95
C ALA A 86 -22.22 5.66 -8.44
N THR A 87 -21.90 5.76 -7.14
CA THR A 87 -21.40 6.98 -6.50
C THR A 87 -20.10 7.48 -7.13
N LEU A 88 -19.15 6.59 -7.41
CA LEU A 88 -17.88 6.96 -8.04
C LEU A 88 -18.05 7.47 -9.46
N ILE A 89 -18.87 6.79 -10.27
CA ILE A 89 -19.14 7.20 -11.66
C ILE A 89 -19.78 8.57 -11.68
N ASP A 90 -20.87 8.76 -10.91
CA ASP A 90 -21.58 10.04 -10.85
C ASP A 90 -20.69 11.18 -10.36
N ARG A 91 -19.92 10.96 -9.28
CA ARG A 91 -18.99 11.95 -8.74
C ARG A 91 -17.95 12.40 -9.76
N LEU A 92 -17.22 11.45 -10.35
CA LEU A 92 -16.11 11.77 -11.26
C LEU A 92 -16.60 12.38 -12.58
N GLN A 93 -17.77 11.94 -13.06
CA GLN A 93 -18.40 12.52 -14.24
C GLN A 93 -18.94 13.93 -13.96
N THR A 94 -19.64 14.14 -12.85
CA THR A 94 -20.20 15.45 -12.49
C THR A 94 -19.11 16.47 -12.17
N LYS A 95 -18.08 16.09 -11.41
CA LYS A 95 -17.00 17.01 -10.99
C LYS A 95 -16.05 17.35 -12.13
N TYR A 96 -15.69 16.39 -12.97
CA TYR A 96 -14.61 16.55 -13.95
C TYR A 96 -15.01 16.36 -15.41
N GLY A 97 -16.21 15.86 -15.69
CA GLY A 97 -16.58 15.39 -17.02
C GLY A 97 -15.77 14.17 -17.46
N LEU A 98 -15.17 13.43 -16.53
CA LEU A 98 -14.36 12.26 -16.84
C LEU A 98 -15.27 11.06 -17.11
N GLN A 99 -15.08 10.41 -18.25
CA GLN A 99 -15.61 9.07 -18.46
C GLN A 99 -14.85 8.08 -17.57
N VAL A 100 -15.60 7.32 -16.78
CA VAL A 100 -15.06 6.35 -15.83
C VAL A 100 -15.80 5.04 -15.98
N GLU A 101 -15.04 3.95 -16.09
CA GLU A 101 -15.55 2.59 -15.98
C GLU A 101 -15.16 2.03 -14.61
N VAL A 102 -16.15 1.50 -13.89
CA VAL A 102 -15.93 0.84 -12.61
C VAL A 102 -16.38 -0.60 -12.71
N SER A 103 -15.47 -1.53 -12.43
CA SER A 103 -15.76 -2.97 -12.46
C SER A 103 -16.80 -3.34 -11.39
N GLU A 104 -17.48 -4.48 -11.56
CA GLU A 104 -18.20 -5.07 -10.43
C GLU A 104 -17.21 -5.55 -9.36
N PRO A 105 -17.58 -5.49 -8.06
CA PRO A 105 -16.76 -6.07 -7.01
C PRO A 105 -16.58 -7.57 -7.24
N SER A 106 -15.32 -8.03 -7.34
CA SER A 106 -14.99 -9.44 -7.50
C SER A 106 -14.25 -9.96 -6.27
N LYS A 107 -14.63 -11.14 -5.80
CA LYS A 107 -13.94 -11.85 -4.73
C LYS A 107 -12.81 -12.68 -5.32
N GLU A 108 -11.58 -12.41 -4.91
CA GLU A 108 -10.46 -13.32 -5.10
C GLU A 108 -10.26 -14.13 -3.82
N SER A 109 -10.45 -15.44 -3.92
CA SER A 109 -10.24 -16.36 -2.79
C SER A 109 -8.85 -16.97 -2.86
N GLY A 110 -8.16 -16.90 -1.73
CA GLY A 110 -6.85 -17.50 -1.52
C GLY A 110 -6.70 -17.86 -0.06
N ASN A 111 -5.54 -17.52 0.51
CA ASN A 111 -5.33 -17.58 1.96
C ASN A 111 -6.24 -16.60 2.71
N VAL A 112 -6.49 -15.44 2.09
CA VAL A 112 -7.38 -14.38 2.53
C VAL A 112 -8.31 -14.05 1.37
N ASP A 113 -9.56 -13.76 1.69
CA ASP A 113 -10.52 -13.26 0.73
C ASP A 113 -10.31 -11.75 0.50
N THR A 114 -10.18 -11.34 -0.76
CA THR A 114 -10.01 -9.93 -1.13
C THR A 114 -11.09 -9.52 -2.11
N TRP A 115 -11.81 -8.43 -1.81
CA TRP A 115 -12.71 -7.78 -2.72
C TRP A 115 -11.99 -6.73 -3.53
N LYS A 116 -12.16 -6.74 -4.85
CA LYS A 116 -11.49 -5.79 -5.75
C LYS A 116 -12.48 -4.98 -6.57
N LEU A 117 -12.22 -3.68 -6.64
CA LEU A 117 -12.87 -2.74 -7.54
C LEU A 117 -11.82 -2.07 -8.42
N LYS A 118 -12.07 -1.93 -9.71
CA LYS A 118 -11.15 -1.28 -10.65
C LYS A 118 -11.82 -0.06 -11.24
N ILE A 119 -11.15 1.08 -11.13
CA ILE A 119 -11.58 2.35 -11.73
C ILE A 119 -10.67 2.62 -12.91
N GLN A 120 -11.24 2.70 -14.12
CA GLN A 120 -10.52 3.09 -15.33
C GLN A 120 -10.98 4.47 -15.78
N THR A 121 -10.06 5.43 -15.83
CA THR A 121 -10.35 6.77 -16.36
C THR A 121 -10.02 6.85 -17.85
N ARG A 122 -10.79 7.66 -18.59
CA ARG A 122 -10.61 7.92 -20.03
C ARG A 122 -10.56 6.63 -20.89
N PRO A 123 -11.54 5.72 -20.77
CA PRO A 123 -11.50 4.42 -21.45
C PRO A 123 -11.43 4.53 -22.98
N GLU A 124 -11.97 5.60 -23.57
CA GLU A 124 -11.99 5.82 -25.03
C GLU A 124 -10.68 6.42 -25.58
N ALA A 125 -9.78 6.91 -24.71
CA ALA A 125 -8.53 7.55 -25.11
C ALA A 125 -7.45 6.51 -25.48
N ARG A 126 -7.64 5.79 -26.60
CA ARG A 126 -6.75 4.71 -27.08
C ARG A 126 -5.31 5.13 -27.34
N SER A 127 -5.05 6.43 -27.53
CA SER A 127 -3.72 7.00 -27.70
C SER A 127 -2.94 7.17 -26.39
N MET A 128 -3.59 6.95 -25.25
CA MET A 128 -3.02 7.09 -23.91
C MET A 128 -3.05 5.75 -23.17
N PRO A 129 -2.06 5.47 -22.29
CA PRO A 129 -2.11 4.30 -21.42
C PRO A 129 -3.36 4.34 -20.54
N ALA A 130 -4.11 3.23 -20.49
CA ALA A 130 -5.27 3.12 -19.62
C ALA A 130 -4.85 3.34 -18.16
N GLN A 131 -5.47 4.30 -17.48
CA GLN A 131 -5.22 4.58 -16.08
C GLN A 131 -6.18 3.78 -15.22
N ARG A 132 -5.62 2.87 -14.42
CA ARG A 132 -6.38 2.00 -13.53
C ARG A 132 -5.98 2.22 -12.09
N ILE A 133 -6.97 2.38 -11.22
CA ILE A 133 -6.82 2.39 -9.76
C ILE A 133 -7.55 1.16 -9.24
N ASN A 134 -6.86 0.32 -8.48
CA ASN A 134 -7.48 -0.78 -7.78
C ASN A 134 -7.86 -0.34 -6.36
N ILE A 135 -9.03 -0.75 -5.90
CA ILE A 135 -9.46 -0.68 -4.51
C ILE A 135 -9.60 -2.12 -4.04
N ASP A 136 -8.73 -2.52 -3.12
CA ASP A 136 -8.68 -3.87 -2.58
C ASP A 136 -9.12 -3.82 -1.10
N VAL A 137 -10.10 -4.63 -0.72
CA VAL A 137 -10.54 -4.81 0.68
C VAL A 137 -10.28 -6.24 1.11
N CYS A 138 -9.33 -6.42 2.03
CA CYS A 138 -8.96 -7.71 2.59
C CYS A 138 -9.87 -8.05 3.78
N ALA A 139 -10.41 -9.27 3.78
CA ALA A 139 -11.26 -9.79 4.86
C ALA A 139 -10.43 -10.36 6.02
N ILE A 140 -9.55 -9.53 6.59
CA ILE A 140 -8.76 -9.81 7.80
C ILE A 140 -8.90 -8.63 8.77
N PRO A 141 -8.70 -8.85 10.08
CA PRO A 141 -8.73 -7.76 11.04
C PRO A 141 -7.47 -6.88 10.96
N THR A 142 -7.62 -5.64 11.39
CA THR A 142 -6.51 -4.78 11.82
C THR A 142 -6.48 -4.76 13.34
N TYR A 143 -5.29 -4.92 13.93
CA TYR A 143 -5.11 -5.04 15.37
C TYR A 143 -4.85 -3.70 16.08
N LEU A 144 -4.25 -2.75 15.36
CA LEU A 144 -3.86 -1.42 15.79
C LEU A 144 -4.35 -0.40 14.76
N SER A 145 -5.52 0.17 15.03
CA SER A 145 -6.08 1.26 14.22
C SER A 145 -5.93 2.61 14.91
N THR A 146 -5.68 3.65 14.15
CA THR A 146 -5.59 5.03 14.61
C THR A 146 -6.40 5.95 13.68
N PRO A 147 -7.16 6.92 14.22
CA PRO A 147 -7.78 7.94 13.40
C PRO A 147 -6.69 8.82 12.75
N LYS A 148 -6.86 9.09 11.45
CA LYS A 148 -5.95 9.93 10.65
C LYS A 148 -6.74 10.81 9.68
N THR A 149 -6.07 11.85 9.21
CA THR A 149 -6.53 12.66 8.08
C THR A 149 -5.66 12.38 6.86
N LEU A 150 -6.17 12.68 5.67
CA LEU A 150 -5.36 12.67 4.45
C LEU A 150 -4.47 13.90 4.42
N LEU A 151 -3.18 13.70 4.15
CA LEU A 151 -2.22 14.74 3.86
C LEU A 151 -2.50 15.30 2.46
N ASN A 152 -2.14 16.57 2.25
CA ASN A 152 -2.17 17.20 0.92
C ASN A 152 -0.74 17.51 0.45
N PRO A 153 0.02 16.51 -0.01
CA PRO A 153 1.39 16.72 -0.47
C PRO A 153 1.47 17.59 -1.74
N TYR A 154 0.34 17.82 -2.41
CA TYR A 154 0.27 18.52 -3.69
C TYR A 154 -0.15 20.00 -3.57
N GLY A 155 -0.62 20.44 -2.40
CA GLY A 155 -1.10 21.80 -2.19
C GLY A 155 -2.34 22.17 -3.02
N VAL A 156 -3.08 21.16 -3.49
CA VAL A 156 -4.32 21.33 -4.27
C VAL A 156 -5.49 20.88 -3.42
N ASP A 157 -6.51 21.73 -3.28
CA ASP A 157 -7.69 21.36 -2.51
C ASP A 157 -8.57 20.39 -3.30
N MET A 158 -8.69 19.16 -2.78
CA MET A 158 -9.52 18.10 -3.33
C MET A 158 -10.83 17.89 -2.54
N GLY A 159 -11.09 18.72 -1.52
CA GLY A 159 -12.29 18.66 -0.67
C GLY A 159 -12.21 17.63 0.46
N THR A 160 -11.01 17.14 0.78
CA THR A 160 -10.79 16.12 1.85
C THR A 160 -10.25 16.72 3.14
N GLN A 161 -10.15 18.05 3.23
CA GLN A 161 -9.73 18.72 4.45
C GLN A 161 -10.71 18.39 5.58
N GLY A 162 -10.19 17.85 6.68
CA GLY A 162 -11.01 17.43 7.82
C GLY A 162 -11.67 16.05 7.68
N LEU A 163 -11.45 15.33 6.58
CA LEU A 163 -11.89 13.94 6.46
C LEU A 163 -11.07 13.08 7.43
N ILE A 164 -11.75 12.49 8.41
CA ILE A 164 -11.17 11.55 9.37
C ILE A 164 -11.50 10.13 8.91
N LEU A 165 -10.49 9.26 8.88
CA LEU A 165 -10.63 7.84 8.58
C LEU A 165 -9.82 6.99 9.57
N ASN A 166 -10.15 5.71 9.66
CA ASN A 166 -9.33 4.73 10.36
C ASN A 166 -8.17 4.31 9.48
N ALA A 167 -6.95 4.42 9.99
CA ALA A 167 -5.73 3.98 9.32
C ALA A 167 -4.97 2.99 10.21
N GLU A 168 -4.30 2.02 9.61
CA GLU A 168 -3.47 1.07 10.35
C GLU A 168 -2.25 1.79 10.93
N ALA A 169 -1.88 1.46 12.17
CA ALA A 169 -0.73 2.03 12.85
C ALA A 169 0.57 1.64 12.13
N LEU A 170 1.59 2.50 12.19
CA LEU A 170 2.87 2.27 11.49
C LEU A 170 3.54 0.97 11.91
N GLU A 171 3.43 0.63 13.19
CA GLU A 171 4.00 -0.57 13.81
C GLU A 171 3.38 -1.85 13.25
N GLU A 172 2.08 -1.81 12.92
CA GLU A 172 1.37 -2.93 12.30
C GLU A 172 1.60 -2.97 10.78
N ILE A 173 1.58 -1.83 10.08
CA ILE A 173 1.98 -1.77 8.66
C ILE A 173 3.38 -2.38 8.49
N TYR A 174 4.28 -2.15 9.45
CA TYR A 174 5.63 -2.73 9.41
C TYR A 174 5.58 -4.26 9.47
N VAL A 175 4.74 -4.83 10.34
CA VAL A 175 4.50 -6.27 10.41
C VAL A 175 3.91 -6.80 9.10
N ASP A 176 2.97 -6.09 8.50
CA ASP A 176 2.38 -6.49 7.21
C ASP A 176 3.39 -6.52 6.08
N LYS A 177 4.34 -5.58 6.09
CA LYS A 177 5.44 -5.57 5.12
C LYS A 177 6.40 -6.73 5.34
N ILE A 178 6.64 -7.13 6.60
CA ILE A 178 7.42 -8.34 6.93
C ILE A 178 6.71 -9.59 6.39
N LEU A 179 5.40 -9.71 6.61
CA LEU A 179 4.59 -10.81 6.04
C LEU A 179 4.64 -10.81 4.53
N ALA A 180 4.40 -9.65 3.90
CA ALA A 180 4.35 -9.52 2.44
C ALA A 180 5.71 -9.86 1.79
N PHE A 181 6.82 -9.49 2.43
CA PHE A 181 8.17 -9.84 1.95
C PHE A 181 8.35 -11.37 1.84
N ALA A 182 7.94 -12.12 2.85
CA ALA A 182 8.06 -13.58 2.86
C ALA A 182 6.99 -14.26 1.99
N LEU A 183 5.72 -13.86 2.13
CA LEU A 183 4.57 -14.64 1.66
C LEU A 183 4.17 -14.34 0.21
N ARG A 184 4.65 -13.23 -0.38
CA ARG A 184 4.31 -12.90 -1.77
C ARG A 184 4.87 -13.97 -2.72
N ARG A 185 3.98 -14.51 -3.56
CA ARG A 185 4.28 -15.63 -4.46
C ARG A 185 5.26 -15.22 -5.56
N GLY A 186 6.29 -16.04 -5.75
CA GLY A 186 7.19 -16.02 -6.92
C GLY A 186 8.09 -14.79 -7.09
N ARG A 187 8.03 -13.78 -6.23
CA ARG A 187 8.89 -12.58 -6.35
C ARG A 187 8.97 -11.77 -5.06
N ILE A 188 10.02 -10.95 -4.96
CA ILE A 188 10.10 -9.83 -4.04
C ILE A 188 9.34 -8.64 -4.66
N LYS A 189 8.53 -7.91 -3.88
CA LYS A 189 7.92 -6.66 -4.33
C LYS A 189 8.82 -5.50 -3.93
N ASN A 190 9.40 -4.81 -4.90
CA ASN A 190 10.43 -3.80 -4.63
C ASN A 190 9.91 -2.60 -3.84
N ARG A 191 8.64 -2.22 -4.06
CA ARG A 191 7.99 -1.19 -3.24
C ARG A 191 7.91 -1.54 -1.76
N ASP A 192 7.76 -2.84 -1.42
CA ASP A 192 7.76 -3.28 -0.03
C ASP A 192 9.17 -3.16 0.58
N LEU A 193 10.25 -3.38 -0.18
CA LEU A 193 11.62 -3.12 0.29
C LEU A 193 11.85 -1.65 0.66
N TRP A 194 11.33 -0.74 -0.17
CA TRP A 194 11.39 0.70 0.13
C TRP A 194 10.62 1.03 1.40
N ASP A 195 9.40 0.53 1.54
CA ASP A 195 8.55 0.80 2.70
C ASP A 195 9.16 0.27 4.00
N LEU A 196 9.74 -0.94 3.99
CA LEU A 196 10.42 -1.53 5.15
C LEU A 196 11.58 -0.66 5.65
N LEU A 197 12.37 -0.10 4.73
CA LEU A 197 13.45 0.82 5.09
C LEU A 197 12.92 2.19 5.50
N TRP A 198 11.89 2.71 4.83
CA TRP A 198 11.29 3.99 5.16
C TRP A 198 10.76 3.97 6.60
N LEU A 199 10.04 2.91 6.99
CA LEU A 199 9.55 2.70 8.36
C LEU A 199 10.70 2.67 9.38
N LYS A 200 11.78 1.94 9.08
CA LYS A 200 12.99 1.94 9.92
C LYS A 200 13.58 3.34 10.07
N GLN A 201 13.67 4.11 8.99
CA GLN A 201 14.24 5.46 8.98
C GLN A 201 13.37 6.47 9.75
N GLN A 202 12.06 6.22 9.85
CA GLN A 202 11.17 6.98 10.74
C GLN A 202 11.32 6.60 12.21
N GLY A 203 12.16 5.61 12.55
CA GLY A 203 12.35 5.13 13.92
C GLY A 203 11.20 4.27 14.43
N VAL A 204 10.37 3.71 13.53
CA VAL A 204 9.25 2.84 13.90
C VAL A 204 9.79 1.47 14.31
N GLU A 205 9.35 0.97 15.46
CA GLU A 205 9.59 -0.42 15.86
C GLU A 205 8.41 -1.31 15.44
N PRO A 206 8.63 -2.44 14.76
CA PRO A 206 7.55 -3.33 14.34
C PRO A 206 6.89 -3.96 15.56
N ALA A 207 5.56 -4.03 15.55
CA ALA A 207 4.77 -4.73 16.57
C ALA A 207 4.85 -6.26 16.40
N LEU A 208 6.05 -6.85 16.52
CA LEU A 208 6.32 -8.27 16.22
C LEU A 208 5.44 -9.25 17.00
N GLN A 209 4.90 -8.84 18.15
CA GLN A 209 3.90 -9.61 18.92
C GLN A 209 2.63 -9.93 18.13
N LEU A 210 2.34 -9.18 17.05
CA LEU A 210 1.20 -9.44 16.17
C LEU A 210 1.47 -10.53 15.13
N LEU A 211 2.74 -10.92 14.91
CA LEU A 211 3.11 -11.91 13.89
C LEU A 211 2.32 -13.22 14.01
N PRO A 212 2.19 -13.86 15.19
CA PRO A 212 1.44 -15.12 15.29
C PRO A 212 -0.03 -14.96 14.90
N GLY A 213 -0.69 -13.90 15.35
CA GLY A 213 -2.08 -13.61 15.02
C GLY A 213 -2.28 -13.38 13.53
N LYS A 214 -1.47 -12.50 12.93
CA LYS A 214 -1.53 -12.23 11.49
C LYS A 214 -1.23 -13.46 10.64
N LEU A 215 -0.25 -14.28 11.02
CA LEU A 215 0.00 -15.55 10.32
C LEU A 215 -1.23 -16.49 10.38
N GLY A 216 -1.92 -16.52 11.52
CA GLY A 216 -3.20 -17.21 11.68
C GLY A 216 -4.29 -16.68 10.74
N ASP A 217 -4.47 -15.36 10.65
CA ASP A 217 -5.42 -14.71 9.74
C ASP A 217 -5.13 -15.04 8.27
N HIS A 218 -3.84 -15.12 7.92
CA HIS A 218 -3.38 -15.54 6.60
C HIS A 218 -3.34 -17.07 6.41
N ARG A 219 -3.75 -17.86 7.40
CA ARG A 219 -3.72 -19.34 7.37
C ARG A 219 -2.35 -19.89 6.97
N VAL A 220 -1.30 -19.30 7.52
CA VAL A 220 0.10 -19.71 7.29
C VAL A 220 0.71 -20.23 8.58
N LEU A 221 1.37 -21.38 8.50
CA LEU A 221 2.11 -21.92 9.64
C LEU A 221 3.46 -21.20 9.79
N VAL A 222 3.91 -21.05 11.04
CA VAL A 222 5.20 -20.41 11.36
C VAL A 222 6.38 -21.02 10.57
N PRO A 223 6.54 -22.36 10.49
CA PRO A 223 7.63 -22.94 9.70
C PRO A 223 7.60 -22.57 8.22
N ASP A 224 6.42 -22.49 7.61
CA ASP A 224 6.27 -22.12 6.20
C ASP A 224 6.64 -20.65 5.97
N PHE A 225 6.26 -19.77 6.89
CA PHE A 225 6.65 -18.37 6.85
C PHE A 225 8.18 -18.22 6.97
N LEU A 226 8.80 -18.90 7.94
CA LEU A 226 10.26 -18.82 8.16
C LEU A 226 11.05 -19.35 6.96
N ALA A 227 10.64 -20.49 6.39
CA ALA A 227 11.29 -21.05 5.20
C ALA A 227 11.26 -20.06 4.02
N ARG A 228 10.09 -19.47 3.74
CA ARG A 228 9.94 -18.47 2.66
C ARG A 228 10.70 -17.18 2.95
N ALA A 229 10.75 -16.73 4.20
CA ALA A 229 11.53 -15.56 4.59
C ALA A 229 13.03 -15.78 4.35
N ASP A 230 13.55 -16.96 4.72
CA ASP A 230 14.95 -17.34 4.49
C ASP A 230 15.26 -17.40 2.98
N GLU A 231 14.40 -18.01 2.16
CA GLU A 231 14.52 -18.00 0.69
C GLU A 231 14.57 -16.58 0.11
N ARG A 232 13.72 -15.67 0.60
CA ARG A 232 13.64 -14.28 0.14
C ARG A 232 14.87 -13.49 0.54
N VAL A 233 15.41 -13.71 1.75
CA VAL A 233 16.68 -13.11 2.21
C VAL A 233 17.84 -13.55 1.34
N VAL A 234 17.92 -14.84 1.01
CA VAL A 234 18.96 -15.36 0.10
C VAL A 234 18.82 -14.70 -1.27
N SER A 235 17.63 -14.73 -1.88
CA SER A 235 17.37 -14.11 -3.19
C SER A 235 17.73 -12.61 -3.21
N LEU A 236 17.36 -11.85 -2.18
CA LEU A 236 17.69 -10.42 -2.08
C LEU A 236 19.21 -10.16 -2.13
N SER A 237 20.00 -11.07 -1.56
CA SER A 237 21.46 -10.94 -1.44
C SER A 237 22.22 -11.52 -2.63
N SER A 238 21.71 -12.61 -3.23
CA SER A 238 22.43 -13.39 -4.23
C SER A 238 22.00 -13.13 -5.66
N ASP A 239 20.81 -12.59 -5.90
CA ASP A 239 20.27 -12.36 -7.24
C ASP A 239 20.45 -10.88 -7.67
N PRO A 240 21.38 -10.58 -8.61
CA PRO A 240 21.60 -9.23 -9.11
C PRO A 240 20.38 -8.63 -9.83
N GLN A 241 19.45 -9.48 -10.29
CA GLN A 241 18.23 -9.03 -10.94
C GLN A 241 17.32 -8.27 -9.97
N VAL A 242 17.28 -8.66 -8.69
CA VAL A 242 16.45 -8.00 -7.66
C VAL A 242 16.85 -6.52 -7.54
N LYS A 243 18.15 -6.21 -7.55
CA LYS A 243 18.63 -4.82 -7.54
C LYS A 243 18.20 -4.03 -8.77
N THR A 244 18.32 -4.66 -9.93
CA THR A 244 17.93 -4.05 -11.20
C THR A 244 16.44 -3.76 -11.23
N ASP A 245 15.62 -4.71 -10.79
CA ASP A 245 14.17 -4.58 -10.71
C ASP A 245 13.75 -3.54 -9.66
N PHE A 246 14.45 -3.48 -8.53
CA PHE A 246 14.26 -2.46 -7.52
C PHE A 246 14.48 -1.06 -8.10
N ARG A 247 15.61 -0.82 -8.76
CA ARG A 247 15.91 0.48 -9.39
C ARG A 247 14.86 0.85 -10.43
N LYS A 248 14.49 -0.09 -11.30
CA LYS A 248 13.48 0.13 -12.34
C LYS A 248 12.08 0.43 -11.77
N GLU A 249 11.65 -0.32 -10.76
CA GLU A 249 10.33 -0.10 -10.15
C GLU A 249 10.31 1.22 -9.39
N MET A 250 11.31 1.51 -8.57
CA MET A 250 11.35 2.72 -7.74
C MET A 250 11.44 4.02 -8.55
N GLN A 251 12.06 4.00 -9.73
CA GLN A 251 12.05 5.12 -10.69
C GLN A 251 10.65 5.58 -11.11
N ARG A 252 9.66 4.69 -11.06
CA ARG A 252 8.27 4.98 -11.44
C ARG A 252 7.46 5.62 -10.32
N PHE A 253 7.98 5.64 -9.09
CA PHE A 253 7.26 6.08 -7.90
C PHE A 253 8.02 7.12 -7.06
N LEU A 254 9.27 7.41 -7.39
CA LEU A 254 10.08 8.40 -6.66
C LEU A 254 10.50 9.55 -7.56
N PRO A 255 10.59 10.78 -7.02
CA PRO A 255 11.15 11.92 -7.71
C PRO A 255 12.53 11.61 -8.31
N PRO A 256 12.88 12.12 -9.50
CA PRO A 256 14.18 11.86 -10.15
C PRO A 256 15.39 12.17 -9.27
N ARG A 257 15.28 13.20 -8.42
CA ARG A 257 16.30 13.55 -7.45
C ARG A 257 16.55 12.43 -6.43
N ILE A 258 15.49 11.92 -5.79
CA ILE A 258 15.60 10.81 -4.82
C ILE A 258 16.13 9.55 -5.51
N VAL A 259 15.71 9.30 -6.74
CA VAL A 259 16.24 8.19 -7.54
C VAL A 259 17.75 8.32 -7.72
N ALA A 260 18.23 9.49 -8.14
CA ALA A 260 19.64 9.72 -8.41
C ALA A 260 20.50 9.66 -7.14
N GLU A 261 20.04 10.30 -6.07
CA GLU A 261 20.81 10.43 -4.82
C GLU A 261 20.76 9.18 -3.94
N THR A 262 19.66 8.42 -3.99
CA THR A 262 19.40 7.28 -3.09
C THR A 262 19.28 5.95 -3.84
N VAL A 263 18.29 5.78 -4.72
CA VAL A 263 18.00 4.47 -5.36
C VAL A 263 19.17 3.97 -6.22
N ASN A 264 19.85 4.88 -6.92
CA ASN A 264 20.99 4.56 -7.76
C ASN A 264 22.32 4.54 -6.99
N ASN A 265 22.33 4.90 -5.70
CA ASN A 265 23.51 4.86 -4.86
C ASN A 265 23.80 3.40 -4.44
N GLU A 266 25.01 2.92 -4.74
CA GLU A 266 25.45 1.57 -4.37
C GLU A 266 25.43 1.36 -2.85
N ARG A 267 25.81 2.37 -2.07
CA ARG A 267 25.82 2.29 -0.59
C ARG A 267 24.41 2.14 -0.02
N PHE A 268 23.40 2.69 -0.68
CA PHE A 268 22.01 2.51 -0.26
C PHE A 268 21.55 1.07 -0.49
N TRP A 269 21.99 0.44 -1.59
CA TRP A 269 21.72 -0.98 -1.83
C TRP A 269 22.39 -1.86 -0.78
N ASP A 270 23.66 -1.60 -0.44
CA ASP A 270 24.38 -2.35 0.60
C ASP A 270 23.69 -2.20 1.95
N TYR A 271 23.22 -1.00 2.27
CA TYR A 271 22.40 -0.74 3.46
C TYR A 271 21.11 -1.58 3.44
N LEU A 272 20.36 -1.56 2.33
CA LEU A 272 19.12 -2.34 2.18
C LEU A 272 19.35 -3.85 2.40
N VAL A 273 20.38 -4.41 1.76
CA VAL A 273 20.71 -5.85 1.85
C VAL A 273 21.25 -6.22 3.24
N SER A 274 21.74 -5.26 4.03
CA SER A 274 22.09 -5.51 5.44
C SER A 274 20.85 -5.48 6.35
N GLU A 275 19.98 -4.49 6.17
CA GLU A 275 18.88 -4.19 7.09
C GLU A 275 17.68 -5.12 6.96
N ILE A 276 17.29 -5.48 5.73
CA ILE A 276 16.14 -6.36 5.53
C ILE A 276 16.39 -7.76 6.13
N PRO A 277 17.55 -8.41 5.92
CA PRO A 277 17.86 -9.66 6.62
C PRO A 277 17.96 -9.51 8.14
N ALA A 278 18.46 -8.39 8.65
CA ALA A 278 18.47 -8.13 10.09
C ALA A 278 17.06 -8.07 10.67
N LEU A 279 16.14 -7.42 9.98
CA LEU A 279 14.72 -7.37 10.35
C LEU A 279 14.08 -8.77 10.32
N MET A 280 14.35 -9.57 9.28
CA MET A 280 13.84 -10.95 9.20
C MET A 280 14.37 -11.83 10.34
N ARG A 281 15.65 -11.68 10.71
CA ARG A 281 16.22 -12.36 11.89
C ARG A 281 15.51 -11.98 13.18
N ARG A 282 15.17 -10.69 13.38
CA ARG A 282 14.38 -10.26 14.55
C ARG A 282 13.00 -10.92 14.58
N ALA A 283 12.31 -10.97 13.44
CA ALA A 283 11.02 -11.65 13.33
C ALA A 283 11.13 -13.15 13.65
N LYS A 284 12.17 -13.82 13.15
CA LYS A 284 12.46 -15.23 13.43
C LYS A 284 12.69 -15.49 14.91
N VAL A 285 13.58 -14.74 15.55
CA VAL A 285 13.87 -14.86 16.99
C VAL A 285 12.60 -14.66 17.83
N HIS A 286 11.75 -13.69 17.45
CA HIS A 286 10.49 -13.45 18.15
C HIS A 286 9.53 -14.66 18.06
N LEU A 287 9.38 -15.23 16.86
CA LEU A 287 8.51 -16.39 16.65
C LEU A 287 9.03 -17.66 17.34
N GLU A 288 10.33 -17.91 17.30
CA GLU A 288 10.97 -19.06 17.96
C GLU A 288 10.93 -18.94 19.50
N GLY A 289 11.15 -17.74 20.05
CA GLY A 289 11.07 -17.49 21.50
C GLY A 289 9.66 -17.70 22.07
N ASN A 290 8.61 -17.35 21.32
CA ASN A 290 7.23 -17.60 21.72
C ASN A 290 6.86 -19.09 21.69
N ALA A 291 7.45 -19.88 20.78
CA ALA A 291 7.23 -21.33 20.73
C ALA A 291 7.79 -22.03 21.99
N GLN A 292 8.98 -21.63 22.44
CA GLN A 292 9.61 -22.20 23.65
C GLN A 292 8.87 -21.82 24.94
N ALA A 293 8.31 -20.61 25.01
CA ALA A 293 7.48 -20.20 26.14
C ALA A 293 6.15 -20.97 26.21
N GLY A 294 5.53 -21.29 25.07
CA GLY A 294 4.30 -22.08 25.03
C GLY A 294 4.45 -23.54 25.45
N GLU A 295 5.64 -24.12 25.28
CA GLU A 295 5.95 -25.50 25.71
C GLU A 295 6.25 -25.60 27.21
N SER A 296 6.86 -24.57 27.84
CA SER A 296 7.19 -24.63 29.28
C SER A 296 5.97 -24.48 30.20
N PHE A 297 4.87 -23.89 29.73
CA PHE A 297 3.60 -23.80 30.46
C PHE A 297 2.72 -25.06 30.32
N ARG A 298 3.12 -26.04 29.51
CA ARG A 298 2.40 -27.31 29.30
C ARG A 298 3.06 -28.53 29.97
N MET A 299 4.09 -28.32 30.80
CA MET A 299 4.68 -29.35 31.66
C MET A 299 4.22 -29.22 33.12
#